data_AF-A0A157SXN8-F1
#
_entry.id   AF-A0A157SXN8-F1
#
_cell.length_a   1.000
_cell.length_b   1.000
_cell.length_c   1.000
_cell.angle_alpha   90.00
_cell.angle_beta   90.00
_cell.angle_gamma   90.00
#
_symmetry.space_group_name_H-M   'P 1'
#
loop_
_entity.id
_entity.type
_entity.pdbx_description
1 polymer ?
#
loop_
_entity_poly.entity_id
_entity_poly.type
_entity_poly.pdbx_seq_one_letter_code
_entity_poly.pdbx_strand_id
1 'polypeptide(L)'
;MATRQAAAAKPAVATRPRRKAPAESRPKEGRGAASLVERKLQSLGLHGPEDFLLHLPLRYEDETRVVPIGSLRPGYPAQVEGEVLRSEVMYRPRRQLTAVLADDSGELQLRWLNFYPSQQKQLEKGRRLRARAATCAAACSAARWCIRA
;
A
#
# COMPACT_ATOMS: atom_id res chain seq x y z
N MET A 1 -45.48 17.82 -59.72
CA MET A 1 -45.54 16.38 -59.41
C MET A 1 -44.13 15.87 -59.17
N ALA A 2 -43.89 15.41 -57.95
CA ALA A 2 -42.96 14.35 -57.58
C ALA A 2 -41.51 14.33 -58.11
N THR A 3 -40.60 14.60 -57.17
CA THR A 3 -39.47 13.73 -56.75
C THR A 3 -38.26 13.55 -57.68
N ARG A 4 -37.06 13.91 -57.20
CA ARG A 4 -36.09 12.99 -56.55
C ARG A 4 -34.74 13.66 -56.24
N GLN A 5 -34.35 13.55 -54.97
CA GLN A 5 -33.01 13.15 -54.47
C GLN A 5 -31.75 13.97 -54.80
N ALA A 6 -31.33 14.75 -53.80
CA ALA A 6 -30.06 14.67 -53.07
C ALA A 6 -28.80 14.13 -53.79
N ALA A 7 -27.83 15.03 -54.00
CA ALA A 7 -26.41 14.68 -54.08
C ALA A 7 -25.70 15.19 -52.82
N ALA A 8 -25.13 14.25 -52.06
CA ALA A 8 -24.45 14.47 -50.80
C ALA A 8 -23.17 15.29 -50.97
N ALA A 9 -23.03 16.37 -50.19
CA ALA A 9 -21.75 17.03 -49.99
C ALA A 9 -20.88 16.17 -49.05
N LYS A 10 -19.79 15.59 -49.58
CA LYS A 10 -18.70 15.03 -48.76
C LYS A 10 -17.91 16.19 -48.15
N PRO A 11 -17.81 16.33 -46.82
CA PRO A 11 -16.82 17.22 -46.26
C PRO A 11 -15.43 16.58 -46.37
N ALA A 12 -14.44 17.41 -46.70
CA ALA A 12 -13.05 17.05 -46.85
C ALA A 12 -12.50 16.40 -45.57
N VAL A 13 -11.91 15.21 -45.72
CA VAL A 13 -11.11 14.57 -44.67
C VAL A 13 -9.83 15.38 -44.53
N ALA A 14 -9.72 16.15 -43.45
CA ALA A 14 -8.47 16.76 -43.04
C ALA A 14 -7.49 15.66 -42.60
N THR A 15 -6.39 15.49 -43.31
CA THR A 15 -5.31 14.56 -42.95
C THR A 15 -4.65 15.04 -41.66
N ARG A 16 -5.02 14.43 -40.54
CA ARG A 16 -4.37 14.64 -39.24
C ARG A 16 -2.90 14.18 -39.34
N PRO A 17 -1.91 14.98 -38.92
CA PRO A 17 -0.52 14.55 -39.01
C PRO A 17 -0.32 13.32 -38.11
N ARG A 18 0.29 12.26 -38.68
CA ARG A 18 0.69 11.07 -37.92
C ARG A 18 1.58 11.52 -36.78
N ARG A 19 1.12 11.34 -35.53
CA ARG A 19 2.00 11.41 -34.36
C ARG A 19 3.08 10.34 -34.55
N LYS A 20 4.36 10.74 -34.60
CA LYS A 20 5.49 9.81 -34.54
C LYS A 20 5.32 8.95 -33.29
N ALA A 21 5.38 7.62 -33.45
CA ALA A 21 5.51 6.71 -32.33
C ALA A 21 6.74 7.11 -31.50
N PRO A 22 6.67 7.11 -30.16
CA PRO A 22 7.85 7.35 -29.35
C PRO A 22 8.84 6.22 -29.62
N ALA A 23 10.03 6.59 -30.07
CA ALA A 23 11.16 5.68 -30.18
C ALA A 23 11.48 5.13 -28.79
N GLU A 24 11.58 3.80 -28.70
CA GLU A 24 11.96 3.06 -27.50
C GLU A 24 13.34 3.55 -27.04
N SER A 25 13.34 4.40 -26.00
CA SER A 25 14.56 4.98 -25.47
C SER A 25 15.28 3.93 -24.65
N ARG A 26 16.35 3.35 -25.21
CA ARG A 26 17.32 2.57 -24.42
C ARG A 26 17.84 3.48 -23.29
N PRO A 27 17.78 3.07 -22.02
CA PRO A 27 18.35 3.87 -20.95
C PRO A 27 19.85 4.02 -21.20
N LYS A 28 20.33 5.26 -21.16
CA LYS A 28 21.77 5.56 -21.28
C LYS A 28 22.47 5.00 -20.06
N GLU A 29 23.41 4.10 -20.30
CA GLU A 29 24.25 3.50 -19.27
C GLU A 29 25.16 4.58 -18.65
N GLY A 30 24.72 5.07 -17.49
CA GLY A 30 25.47 6.04 -16.71
C GLY A 30 26.65 5.34 -16.05
N ARG A 31 27.85 5.54 -16.58
CA ARG A 31 29.11 5.26 -15.88
C ARG A 31 29.22 6.18 -14.66
N GLY A 32 28.72 5.71 -13.53
CA GLY A 32 28.90 6.26 -12.20
C GLY A 32 28.91 5.09 -11.22
N ALA A 33 29.61 5.23 -10.09
CA ALA A 33 29.64 4.17 -9.08
C ALA A 33 28.22 3.71 -8.73
N ALA A 34 27.95 2.41 -8.86
CA ALA A 34 26.63 1.84 -8.64
C ALA A 34 26.05 2.30 -7.30
N SER A 35 24.84 2.87 -7.35
CA SER A 35 24.15 3.37 -6.16
C SER A 35 23.91 2.23 -5.16
N LEU A 36 23.66 2.56 -3.88
CA LEU A 36 23.34 1.53 -2.87
C LEU A 36 22.13 0.67 -3.27
N VAL A 37 21.19 1.25 -4.02
CA VAL A 37 20.02 0.55 -4.56
C VAL A 37 20.45 -0.43 -5.64
N GLU A 38 21.31 0.01 -6.56
CA GLU A 38 21.79 -0.78 -7.69
C GLU A 38 22.66 -1.96 -7.25
N ARG A 39 23.49 -1.79 -6.22
CA ARG A 39 24.21 -2.91 -5.59
C ARG A 39 23.27 -3.94 -4.95
N LYS A 40 22.17 -3.50 -4.33
CA LYS A 40 21.15 -4.40 -3.77
C LYS A 40 20.40 -5.14 -4.88
N LEU A 41 20.04 -4.46 -5.96
CA LEU A 41 19.39 -5.08 -7.13
C LEU A 41 20.30 -6.13 -7.77
N GLN A 42 21.59 -5.81 -7.96
CA GLN A 42 22.58 -6.76 -8.45
C GLN A 42 22.75 -7.96 -7.50
N SER A 43 22.70 -7.77 -6.18
CA SER A 43 22.74 -8.88 -5.21
C SER A 43 21.50 -9.79 -5.25
N LEU A 44 20.39 -9.29 -5.78
CA LEU A 44 19.16 -10.04 -6.03
C LEU A 44 19.15 -10.69 -7.43
N GLY A 45 20.23 -10.52 -8.21
CA GLY A 45 20.35 -11.03 -9.58
C GLY A 45 19.64 -10.18 -10.63
N LEU A 46 19.29 -8.93 -10.31
CA LEU A 46 18.61 -7.99 -11.21
C LEU A 46 19.64 -7.03 -11.82
N HIS A 47 20.02 -7.27 -13.06
CA HIS A 47 21.02 -6.50 -13.81
C HIS A 47 20.39 -5.62 -14.88
N GLY A 48 19.29 -6.07 -15.47
CA GLY A 48 18.60 -5.39 -16.56
C GLY A 48 17.08 -5.25 -16.36
N PRO A 49 16.41 -4.44 -17.18
CA PRO A 49 14.95 -4.28 -17.16
C PRO A 49 14.19 -5.60 -17.41
N GLU A 50 14.76 -6.53 -18.17
CA GLU A 50 14.21 -7.85 -18.45
C GLU A 50 14.09 -8.75 -17.21
N ASP A 51 14.99 -8.59 -16.23
CA ASP A 51 15.01 -9.43 -15.02
C ASP A 51 13.80 -9.13 -14.13
N PHE A 52 13.28 -7.90 -14.18
CA PHE A 52 12.08 -7.51 -13.44
C PHE A 52 10.81 -8.20 -13.97
N LEU A 53 10.81 -8.65 -15.24
CA LEU A 53 9.66 -9.36 -15.80
C LEU A 53 9.51 -10.77 -15.21
N LEU A 54 10.61 -11.38 -14.78
CA LEU A 54 10.65 -12.74 -14.22
C LEU A 54 10.95 -12.77 -12.73
N HIS A 55 11.04 -11.61 -12.07
CA HIS A 55 11.18 -11.51 -10.62
C HIS A 55 9.84 -11.69 -9.92
N LEU A 56 9.35 -12.93 -9.89
CA LEU A 56 8.09 -13.25 -9.23
C LEU A 56 8.26 -13.20 -7.70
N PRO A 57 7.32 -12.56 -6.97
CA PRO A 57 7.27 -12.61 -5.51
C PRO A 57 7.27 -14.05 -5.00
N LEU A 58 8.08 -14.32 -3.98
CA LEU A 58 8.15 -15.64 -3.34
C LEU A 58 6.82 -16.04 -2.71
N ARG A 59 6.03 -15.07 -2.21
CA ARG A 59 4.73 -15.28 -1.58
C ARG A 59 3.82 -14.09 -1.87
N TYR A 60 2.63 -14.38 -2.38
CA TYR A 60 1.53 -13.41 -2.44
C TYR A 60 0.70 -13.53 -1.17
N GLU A 61 0.42 -12.40 -0.53
CA GLU A 61 -0.46 -12.34 0.62
C GLU A 61 -1.75 -11.64 0.24
N ASP A 62 -2.89 -12.28 0.54
CA ASP A 62 -4.21 -11.79 0.15
C ASP A 62 -4.74 -10.80 1.21
N GLU A 63 -4.65 -9.51 0.90
CA GLU A 63 -5.09 -8.39 1.75
C GLU A 63 -6.54 -7.96 1.45
N THR A 64 -7.33 -8.77 0.73
CA THR A 64 -8.71 -8.41 0.35
C THR A 64 -9.73 -8.59 1.47
N ARG A 65 -9.42 -9.42 2.48
CA ARG A 65 -10.40 -9.84 3.49
C ARG A 65 -10.26 -9.05 4.78
N VAL A 66 -11.23 -8.17 5.02
CA VAL A 66 -11.39 -7.49 6.31
C VAL A 66 -12.17 -8.41 7.24
N VAL A 67 -11.63 -8.63 8.44
CA VAL A 67 -12.13 -9.51 9.48
C VAL A 67 -12.59 -8.64 10.65
N PRO A 68 -13.77 -8.89 11.25
CA PRO A 68 -14.21 -8.14 12.43
C PRO A 68 -13.32 -8.48 13.62
N ILE A 69 -13.07 -7.48 14.47
CA ILE A 69 -12.18 -7.57 15.64
C ILE A 69 -12.55 -8.76 16.54
N GLY A 70 -13.85 -8.99 16.77
CA GLY A 70 -14.34 -10.09 17.61
C GLY A 70 -14.04 -11.51 17.09
N SER A 71 -13.64 -11.65 15.82
CA SER A 71 -13.33 -12.95 15.20
C SER A 71 -11.83 -13.21 15.03
N LEU A 72 -10.98 -12.31 15.53
CA LEU A 72 -9.54 -12.42 15.44
C LEU A 72 -9.02 -13.63 16.21
N ARG A 73 -8.24 -14.46 15.49
CA ARG A 73 -7.56 -15.59 16.10
C ARG A 73 -6.13 -15.21 16.46
N PRO A 74 -5.72 -15.39 17.72
CA PRO A 74 -4.34 -15.13 18.10
C PRO A 74 -3.35 -16.02 17.34
N GLY A 75 -2.24 -15.43 16.93
CA GLY A 75 -1.19 -16.02 16.12
C GLY A 75 -1.43 -15.91 14.61
N TYR A 76 -2.62 -15.50 14.17
CA TYR A 76 -2.96 -15.41 12.76
C TYR A 76 -2.97 -13.95 12.28
N PRO A 77 -2.29 -13.63 11.17
CA PRO A 77 -2.39 -12.31 10.58
C PRO A 77 -3.80 -12.11 10.01
N ALA A 78 -4.42 -11.00 10.39
CA ALA A 78 -5.71 -10.61 9.87
C ALA A 78 -5.73 -9.10 9.61
N GLN A 79 -6.60 -8.69 8.69
CA GLN A 79 -6.84 -7.30 8.38
C GLN A 79 -8.12 -6.85 9.06
N VAL A 80 -8.04 -5.77 9.83
CA VAL A 80 -9.18 -5.19 10.54
C VAL A 80 -9.41 -3.76 10.12
N GLU A 81 -10.66 -3.33 10.16
CA GLU A 81 -11.06 -1.96 9.93
C GLU A 81 -11.84 -1.47 11.15
N GLY A 82 -11.57 -0.24 11.58
CA GLY A 82 -12.28 0.35 12.72
C GLY A 82 -11.95 1.82 12.90
N GLU A 83 -12.57 2.43 13.89
CA GLU A 83 -12.36 3.83 14.27
C GLU A 83 -11.44 3.94 15.49
N VAL A 84 -10.55 4.93 15.49
CA VAL A 84 -9.66 5.18 16.63
C VAL A 84 -10.42 5.88 17.75
N LEU A 85 -10.62 5.19 18.88
CA LEU A 85 -11.21 5.78 20.09
C LEU A 85 -10.22 6.63 20.88
N ARG A 86 -9.00 6.10 21.05
CA ARG A 86 -7.92 6.77 21.78
C ARG A 86 -6.58 6.51 21.14
N SER A 87 -5.69 7.49 21.25
CA SER A 87 -4.32 7.44 20.74
C SER A 87 -3.44 8.25 21.66
N GLU A 88 -2.43 7.59 22.22
CA GLU A 88 -1.58 8.11 23.27
C GLU A 88 -0.13 7.72 23.00
N VAL A 89 0.77 8.67 23.18
CA VAL A 89 2.21 8.41 23.13
C VAL A 89 2.69 8.16 24.55
N MET A 90 3.05 6.92 24.84
CA MET A 90 3.68 6.52 26.10
C MET A 90 5.20 6.72 26.04
N TYR A 91 5.75 7.27 27.11
CA TYR A 91 7.19 7.55 27.25
C TYR A 91 7.79 6.67 28.38
N ARG A 92 8.05 5.37 28.15
CA ARG A 92 8.81 4.51 29.09
C ARG A 92 9.54 3.35 28.39
N PRO A 93 10.75 2.98 28.83
CA PRO A 93 12.02 3.68 28.54
C PRO A 93 12.25 4.07 27.06
N ARG A 94 11.37 3.67 26.14
CA ARG A 94 11.36 4.08 24.72
C ARG A 94 9.99 4.64 24.36
N ARG A 95 9.93 5.58 23.42
CA ARG A 95 8.66 6.17 22.95
C ARG A 95 7.82 5.10 22.25
N GLN A 96 6.56 4.99 22.63
CA GLN A 96 5.62 4.02 22.07
C GLN A 96 4.30 4.72 21.78
N LEU A 97 3.73 4.46 20.61
CA LEU A 97 2.40 4.95 20.27
C LEU A 97 1.42 3.80 20.54
N THR A 98 0.41 4.06 21.36
CA THR A 98 -0.66 3.11 21.66
C THR A 98 -1.97 3.70 21.22
N ALA A 99 -2.73 2.97 20.42
CA ALA A 99 -4.07 3.37 20.01
C ALA A 99 -5.07 2.25 20.31
N VAL A 100 -6.32 2.62 20.58
CA VAL A 100 -7.42 1.65 20.63
C VAL A 100 -8.31 1.90 19.44
N LEU A 101 -8.48 0.84 18.68
CA LEU A 101 -9.38 0.74 17.55
C LEU A 101 -10.67 0.09 18.04
N ALA A 102 -11.82 0.61 17.63
CA ALA A 102 -13.11 -0.01 17.86
C ALA A 102 -13.83 -0.28 16.54
N ASP A 103 -14.55 -1.38 16.54
CA ASP A 103 -15.45 -1.82 15.48
C ASP A 103 -16.76 -2.30 16.15
N ASP A 104 -17.79 -2.60 15.36
CA ASP A 104 -19.07 -3.09 15.86
C ASP A 104 -18.93 -4.37 16.71
N SER A 105 -17.84 -5.12 16.49
CA SER A 105 -17.57 -6.40 17.12
C SER A 105 -16.71 -6.33 18.39
N GLY A 106 -16.04 -5.21 18.68
CA GLY A 106 -15.21 -5.06 19.87
C GLY A 106 -14.07 -4.05 19.75
N GLU A 107 -13.19 -4.06 20.75
CA GLU A 107 -12.04 -3.17 20.84
C GLU A 107 -10.72 -3.91 20.62
N LEU A 108 -9.77 -3.28 19.93
CA LEU A 108 -8.43 -3.78 19.70
C LEU A 108 -7.39 -2.74 20.12
N GLN A 109 -6.48 -3.14 21.01
CA GLN A 109 -5.34 -2.30 21.38
C GLN A 109 -4.17 -2.53 20.44
N LEU A 110 -3.77 -1.47 19.74
CA LEU A 110 -2.65 -1.42 18.82
C LEU A 110 -1.46 -0.71 19.47
N ARG A 111 -0.26 -1.20 19.21
CA ARG A 111 0.97 -0.60 19.74
C ARG A 111 2.10 -0.61 18.71
N TRP A 112 2.63 0.57 18.47
CA TRP A 112 3.82 0.79 17.65
C TRP A 112 5.03 1.02 18.55
N LEU A 113 6.08 0.22 18.31
CA LEU A 113 7.36 0.38 19.02
C LEU A 113 8.28 1.41 18.36
N ASN A 114 8.16 1.57 17.05
CA ASN A 114 8.83 2.60 16.27
C ASN A 114 7.74 3.33 15.52
N PHE A 115 7.61 4.64 15.72
CA PHE A 115 6.62 5.44 15.02
C PHE A 115 7.18 6.76 14.55
N TYR A 116 6.67 7.22 13.42
CA TYR A 116 6.99 8.52 12.84
C TYR A 116 5.88 9.53 13.20
N PRO A 117 6.18 10.84 13.28
CA PRO A 117 5.17 11.86 13.57
C PRO A 117 3.99 11.86 12.60
N SER A 118 4.19 11.41 11.36
CA SER A 118 3.11 11.22 10.37
C SER A 118 2.10 10.17 10.82
N GLN A 119 2.55 9.07 11.42
CA GLN A 119 1.67 8.01 11.90
C GLN A 119 0.86 8.47 13.12
N GLN A 120 1.44 9.30 13.98
CA GLN A 120 0.70 9.90 15.11
C GLN A 120 -0.52 10.70 14.63
N LYS A 121 -0.37 11.48 13.55
CA LYS A 121 -1.48 12.24 12.94
C LYS A 121 -2.53 11.34 12.28
N GLN A 122 -2.10 10.24 11.66
CA GLN A 122 -3.02 9.27 11.07
C GLN A 122 -3.86 8.53 12.13
N LEU A 123 -3.27 8.36 13.32
CA LEU A 123 -3.87 7.71 14.49
C LEU A 123 -4.60 8.68 15.41
N GLU A 124 -5.02 9.85 14.94
CA GLU A 124 -5.84 10.76 15.74
C GLU A 124 -7.23 10.16 16.00
N LYS A 125 -7.84 10.55 17.12
CA LYS A 125 -9.17 10.08 17.51
C LYS A 125 -10.20 10.42 16.42
N GLY A 126 -11.11 9.50 16.15
CA GLY A 126 -12.15 9.66 15.13
C GLY A 126 -11.73 9.31 13.71
N ARG A 127 -10.48 8.85 13.50
CA ARG A 127 -10.04 8.40 12.18
C ARG A 127 -10.34 6.92 11.97
N ARG A 128 -10.86 6.60 10.79
CA ARG A 128 -11.01 5.21 10.34
C ARG A 128 -9.69 4.70 9.79
N LEU A 129 -9.24 3.55 10.29
CA LEU A 129 -7.97 2.94 9.92
C LEU A 129 -8.16 1.48 9.59
N ARG A 130 -7.37 1.02 8.63
CA ARG A 130 -7.16 -0.39 8.34
C ARG A 130 -5.82 -0.79 8.89
N ALA A 131 -5.83 -1.77 9.78
CA ALA A 131 -4.62 -2.30 10.39
C ALA A 131 -4.51 -3.79 10.05
N ARG A 132 -3.33 -4.20 9.59
CA ARG A 132 -2.97 -5.61 9.49
C ARG A 132 -2.14 -5.96 10.72
N ALA A 133 -2.64 -6.88 11.52
CA ALA A 133 -1.96 -7.32 12.72
C ALA A 133 -2.20 -8.82 12.92
N ALA A 134 -1.16 -9.51 13.38
CA ALA A 134 -1.35 -10.76 14.09
C ALA A 134 -1.67 -10.40 15.54
N THR A 135 -2.88 -10.71 15.99
CA THR A 135 -3.16 -10.66 17.42
C THR A 135 -2.37 -11.77 18.09
N CYS A 136 -2.03 -11.61 19.35
CA CYS A 136 -1.43 -12.70 20.10
C CYS A 136 -2.32 -13.05 21.28
N ALA A 137 -2.34 -14.34 21.61
CA ALA A 137 -3.20 -14.86 22.66
C ALA A 137 -2.57 -14.42 23.97
N ALA A 138 -3.03 -13.32 24.53
CA ALA A 138 -3.09 -13.15 25.97
C ALA A 138 -3.86 -11.89 26.32
N ALA A 139 -4.92 -12.07 27.11
CA ALA A 139 -5.15 -11.18 28.23
C ALA A 139 -3.82 -11.02 28.97
N CYS A 140 -3.12 -9.89 28.81
CA CYS A 140 -1.89 -9.62 29.54
C CYS A 140 -1.81 -8.14 29.85
N SER A 141 -2.24 -7.81 31.07
CA SER A 141 -1.82 -6.61 31.78
C SER A 141 -0.30 -6.47 31.69
N ALA A 142 0.16 -5.24 31.45
CA ALA A 142 1.56 -4.81 31.45
C ALA A 142 2.43 -5.29 30.28
N ALA A 143 2.79 -4.30 29.47
CA ALA A 143 4.08 -4.18 28.82
C ALA A 143 4.55 -5.32 27.90
N ARG A 144 4.23 -5.17 26.60
CA ARG A 144 5.11 -5.35 25.42
C ARG A 144 4.38 -6.12 24.32
N TRP A 145 3.74 -5.38 23.42
CA TRP A 145 3.21 -5.96 22.18
C TRP A 145 3.59 -5.07 21.01
N CYS A 146 4.12 -5.70 19.96
CA CYS A 146 4.90 -5.09 18.89
C CYS A 146 4.18 -5.34 17.57
N ILE A 147 3.56 -4.31 16.98
CA ILE A 147 3.33 -4.30 15.54
C ILE A 147 4.69 -4.05 14.91
N ARG A 148 5.30 -5.12 14.38
CA ARG A 148 6.50 -5.04 13.55
C ARG A 148 6.02 -4.68 12.15
N ALA A 149 6.11 -3.39 11.82
CA ALA A 149 6.24 -2.95 10.42
C ALA A 149 7.68 -3.20 9.97
#